data_AF-A0A8I1SYQ8-F1
#
_entry.id   AF-A0A8I1SYQ8-F1
#
_cell.length_a   1.000
_cell.length_b   1.000
_cell.length_c   1.000
_cell.angle_alpha   90.00
_cell.angle_beta   90.00
_cell.angle_gamma   90.00
#
_symmetry.space_group_name_H-M   'P 1'
#
loop_
_entity.id
_entity.type
_entity.pdbx_description
1 polymer ?
#
loop_
_entity_poly.entity_id
_entity_poly.type
_entity_poly.pdbx_seq_one_letter_code
_entity_poly.pdbx_strand_id
1 'polypeptide(L)'
;MSGQTAGELPPHRWAMCGLIFFILLAAAALLSGCGGGGAAPLALASPTSTQTFALAVSTSGNGSVTSSSGGIQCGSSCDGRFSSGSQVSLQATPATGYFFTGWSGACSGFAASCTVTMGQAQSVSATFSTQPAGVAVVSGRLLVAGTRTPFVPEGFNTNGVLYPEAYAATLCPLATPLSAQVVQWLEQAQAALTAPPLPGLAYNASFQAMVQDWHANTVRIHVSQGALQYEYAHGLSSYTDMARSVIAQARAAGLMVIVDMQAEIYGCTPDENGKMQKLPDINTEQAWKQILDPALTSDPGIILGIFNEPDASLACNLGSYTQPDWAAWETGCGAQPDQGMLTVGQYLRSLAPNNVLFFNGQGVDFGFDGFTVPNGMPSNAAYAVHPFSYVANSSESASISRWDAEFGSFEQSGHAVVATAWDEDFECPDDPNQTITDEFLQTYLPQHSMGMIAYAWDGPYFGGGYLVNSYDYTGNTANYQLVDPDPSGCPQNGARELQQLFLTQSAAQ
;
A
#
# COMPACT_ATOMS: atom_id res chain seq x y z
N MET A 1 67.73 13.23 -13.66
CA MET A 1 66.93 14.02 -14.61
C MET A 1 65.55 14.17 -13.98
N SER A 2 65.34 15.14 -13.08
CA SER A 2 64.81 16.51 -13.36
C SER A 2 63.47 16.47 -14.12
N GLY A 3 62.34 16.99 -13.62
CA GLY A 3 62.15 17.90 -12.50
C GLY A 3 60.70 18.01 -12.00
N GLN A 4 60.59 18.74 -10.89
CA GLN A 4 59.41 19.10 -10.10
C GLN A 4 58.59 20.21 -10.75
N THR A 5 57.31 20.34 -10.37
CA THR A 5 56.76 21.59 -9.80
C THR A 5 55.59 21.29 -8.86
N ALA A 6 55.55 22.01 -7.75
CA ALA A 6 54.67 21.87 -6.59
C ALA A 6 53.53 22.92 -6.58
N GLY A 7 52.53 22.71 -5.72
CA GLY A 7 51.54 23.71 -5.35
C GLY A 7 50.46 23.20 -4.39
N GLU A 8 50.81 23.00 -3.10
CA GLU A 8 49.86 22.88 -1.97
C GLU A 8 49.80 24.21 -1.20
N LEU A 9 48.62 24.59 -0.72
CA LEU A 9 48.41 25.63 0.31
C LEU A 9 47.51 25.10 1.44
N PRO A 10 47.90 25.21 2.72
CA PRO A 10 47.13 24.79 3.89
C PRO A 10 46.48 26.00 4.66
N PRO A 11 45.80 25.79 5.80
CA PRO A 11 44.65 26.59 6.24
C PRO A 11 44.98 27.66 7.29
N HIS A 12 44.05 28.62 7.48
CA HIS A 12 44.13 29.62 8.55
C HIS A 12 42.92 29.59 9.50
N ARG A 13 43.23 29.40 10.78
CA ARG A 13 42.44 29.73 11.99
C ARG A 13 43.06 30.96 12.66
N TRP A 14 42.25 31.94 13.08
CA TRP A 14 42.48 32.90 14.20
C TRP A 14 41.07 33.40 14.61
N ALA A 15 40.54 33.17 15.82
CA ALA A 15 40.86 33.70 17.16
C ALA A 15 40.31 35.13 17.45
N MET A 16 39.55 35.17 18.55
CA MET A 16 38.78 36.20 19.28
C MET A 16 39.29 37.66 19.39
N CYS A 17 38.34 38.58 19.57
CA CYS A 17 38.23 39.70 20.57
C CYS A 17 37.14 40.66 20.05
N GLY A 18 36.09 41.09 20.75
CA GLY A 18 35.95 41.51 22.15
C GLY A 18 35.98 43.04 22.23
N LEU A 19 34.82 43.73 22.29
CA LEU A 19 34.52 44.79 23.28
C LEU A 19 33.15 45.47 23.05
N ILE A 20 32.40 45.54 24.15
CA ILE A 20 31.23 46.37 24.43
C ILE A 20 31.72 47.78 24.81
N PHE A 21 31.05 48.87 24.39
CA PHE A 21 30.89 50.08 25.22
C PHE A 21 29.71 50.97 24.76
N PHE A 22 28.88 51.33 25.74
CA PHE A 22 27.86 52.39 25.72
C PHE A 22 28.51 53.78 25.61
N ILE A 23 27.78 54.79 25.10
CA ILE A 23 27.64 56.14 25.70
C ILE A 23 26.51 56.93 25.00
N LEU A 24 25.58 57.41 25.83
CA LEU A 24 24.60 58.47 25.57
C LEU A 24 25.28 59.85 25.65
N LEU A 25 24.88 60.81 24.80
CA LEU A 25 24.76 62.22 25.20
C LEU A 25 23.93 63.04 24.19
N ALA A 26 23.05 63.85 24.78
CA ALA A 26 22.07 64.70 24.16
C ALA A 26 22.65 66.00 23.58
N ALA A 27 21.95 66.59 22.60
CA ALA A 27 22.03 68.02 22.32
C ALA A 27 20.64 68.54 21.91
N ALA A 28 20.17 69.53 22.65
CA ALA A 28 18.97 70.29 22.39
C ALA A 28 19.24 71.40 21.36
N ALA A 29 18.28 71.65 20.47
CA ALA A 29 18.19 72.90 19.72
C ALA A 29 16.71 73.33 19.66
N LEU A 30 16.42 74.45 20.34
CA LEU A 30 15.20 75.24 20.24
C LEU A 30 15.22 75.99 18.90
N LEU A 31 14.14 75.90 18.13
CA LEU A 31 13.72 76.96 17.20
C LEU A 31 12.19 76.97 17.09
N SER A 32 11.67 78.17 17.32
CA SER A 32 10.28 78.59 17.40
C SER A 32 9.53 78.53 16.06
N GLY A 33 8.33 77.96 16.07
CA GLY A 33 7.36 78.07 14.99
C GLY A 33 5.94 77.84 15.50
N CYS A 34 5.17 78.91 15.64
CA CYS A 34 3.75 78.91 15.98
C CYS A 34 2.93 78.26 14.85
N GLY A 35 2.06 77.31 15.18
CA GLY A 35 1.07 76.75 14.26
C GLY A 35 0.15 75.79 14.99
N GLY A 36 -1.03 76.27 15.36
CA GLY A 36 -2.03 75.50 16.10
C GLY A 36 -2.56 74.30 15.33
N GLY A 37 -2.62 73.17 16.01
CA GLY A 37 -3.30 71.95 15.59
C GLY A 37 -3.29 71.00 16.79
N GLY A 38 -4.47 70.64 17.30
CA GLY A 38 -4.62 69.93 18.57
C GLY A 38 -3.71 68.71 18.66
N ALA A 39 -2.97 68.61 19.77
CA ALA A 39 -2.29 67.39 20.14
C ALA A 39 -3.37 66.32 20.39
N ALA A 40 -3.60 65.46 19.41
CA ALA A 40 -4.13 64.14 19.72
C ALA A 40 -3.13 63.49 20.69
N PRO A 41 -3.58 62.93 21.82
CA PRO A 41 -2.66 62.22 22.69
C PRO A 41 -2.01 61.11 21.86
N LEU A 42 -0.67 61.04 21.90
CA LEU A 42 0.04 59.83 21.53
C LEU A 42 -0.48 58.73 22.45
N ALA A 43 -1.50 58.01 22.00
CA ALA A 43 -1.89 56.77 22.61
C ALA A 43 -0.69 55.85 22.45
N LEU A 44 0.06 55.66 23.53
CA LEU A 44 0.86 54.46 23.70
C LEU A 44 -0.14 53.32 23.52
N ALA A 45 -0.16 52.70 22.34
CA ALA A 45 -0.82 51.43 22.17
C ALA A 45 -0.20 50.53 23.23
N SER A 46 -0.98 50.22 24.27
CA SER A 46 -0.60 49.19 25.22
C SER A 46 -0.29 47.95 24.38
N PRO A 47 0.86 47.26 24.58
CA PRO A 47 1.07 46.01 23.86
C PRO A 47 -0.14 45.14 24.18
N THR A 48 -0.96 44.88 23.17
CA THR A 48 -2.06 43.94 23.28
C THR A 48 -1.40 42.61 23.58
N SER A 49 -1.40 42.22 24.85
CA SER A 49 -0.93 40.91 25.28
C SER A 49 -1.82 39.89 24.59
N THR A 50 -1.35 39.33 23.48
CA THR A 50 -2.05 38.25 22.80
C THR A 50 -2.13 37.09 23.79
N GLN A 51 -3.34 36.77 24.24
CA GLN A 51 -3.51 35.65 25.15
C GLN A 51 -3.05 34.37 24.45
N THR A 52 -2.17 33.61 25.10
CA THR A 52 -1.69 32.33 24.59
C THR A 52 -2.10 31.19 25.49
N PHE A 53 -2.38 30.03 24.89
CA PHE A 53 -2.72 28.80 25.57
C PHE A 53 -1.69 27.72 25.28
N ALA A 54 -1.45 26.86 26.27
CA ALA A 54 -0.55 25.73 26.13
C ALA A 54 -1.23 24.58 25.39
N LEU A 55 -0.54 23.98 24.43
CA LEU A 55 -0.91 22.71 23.81
C LEU A 55 0.17 21.70 24.16
N ALA A 56 -0.22 20.64 24.87
CA ALA A 56 0.66 19.51 25.18
C ALA A 56 0.32 18.34 24.25
N VAL A 57 1.33 17.72 23.67
CA VAL A 57 1.20 16.53 22.83
C VAL A 57 1.92 15.38 23.51
N SER A 58 1.29 14.21 23.47
CA SER A 58 1.90 12.96 23.93
C SER A 58 1.87 11.95 22.80
N THR A 59 2.81 11.02 22.83
CA THR A 59 2.92 9.92 21.87
C THR A 59 2.92 8.60 22.64
N SER A 60 2.18 7.61 22.14
CA SER A 60 2.22 6.22 22.59
C SER A 60 2.72 5.35 21.44
N GLY A 61 3.64 4.43 21.70
CA GLY A 61 4.38 3.72 20.64
C GLY A 61 5.48 4.58 20.02
N ASN A 62 5.96 4.20 18.83
CA ASN A 62 7.09 4.85 18.18
C ASN A 62 6.66 5.65 16.95
N GLY A 63 6.88 6.95 17.00
CA GLY A 63 6.51 7.92 15.97
C GLY A 63 6.77 9.34 16.45
N SER A 64 6.54 10.30 15.56
CA SER A 64 6.74 11.73 15.82
C SER A 64 5.47 12.52 15.52
N VAL A 65 5.35 13.68 16.15
CA VAL A 65 4.27 14.64 15.87
C VAL A 65 4.86 16.02 15.70
N THR A 66 4.55 16.69 14.61
CA THR A 66 5.02 18.05 14.30
C THR A 66 3.86 19.01 14.11
N SER A 67 4.01 20.28 14.50
CA SER A 67 3.04 21.34 14.15
C SER A 67 3.47 22.15 12.93
N SER A 68 2.51 22.51 12.06
CA SER A 68 2.76 23.32 10.86
C SER A 68 3.23 24.75 11.17
N SER A 69 2.82 25.30 12.31
CA SER A 69 3.23 26.63 12.80
C SER A 69 4.58 26.64 13.52
N GLY A 70 5.24 25.48 13.63
CA GLY A 70 6.41 25.29 14.49
C GLY A 70 6.05 25.26 15.97
N GLY A 71 7.00 24.88 16.83
CA GLY A 71 6.85 24.87 18.28
C GLY A 71 6.48 23.52 18.90
N ILE A 72 5.98 22.56 18.13
CA ILE A 72 5.83 21.15 18.57
C ILE A 72 6.60 20.26 17.60
N GLN A 73 7.52 19.47 18.16
CA GLN A 73 8.24 18.39 17.49
C GLN A 73 8.47 17.27 18.51
N CYS A 74 7.48 16.38 18.64
CA CYS A 74 7.52 15.29 19.59
C CYS A 74 8.66 14.34 19.23
N GLY A 75 9.62 14.24 20.15
CA GLY A 75 10.97 13.71 19.92
C GLY A 75 12.02 14.62 20.57
N SER A 76 11.80 15.93 20.55
CA SER A 76 12.63 16.94 21.24
C SER A 76 11.83 17.91 22.13
N SER A 77 10.66 18.39 21.66
CA SER A 77 9.74 19.25 22.43
C SER A 77 8.30 18.88 22.12
N CYS A 78 7.57 18.42 23.13
CA CYS A 78 6.19 17.92 22.97
C CYS A 78 5.13 18.93 23.43
N ASP A 79 5.49 20.16 23.77
CA ASP A 79 4.57 21.21 24.17
C ASP A 79 4.91 22.55 23.52
N GLY A 80 3.89 23.39 23.32
CA GLY A 80 4.02 24.73 22.75
C GLY A 80 2.94 25.68 23.24
N ARG A 81 3.13 27.00 23.04
CA ARG A 81 2.12 28.02 23.35
C ARG A 81 1.66 28.73 22.08
N PHE A 82 0.35 28.83 21.92
CA PHE A 82 -0.28 29.34 20.71
C PHE A 82 -1.33 30.40 21.04
N SER A 83 -1.49 31.39 20.17
CA SER A 83 -2.44 32.50 20.37
C SER A 83 -3.88 31.99 20.45
N SER A 84 -4.68 32.63 21.29
CA SER A 84 -6.13 32.39 21.38
C SER A 84 -6.79 32.52 20.01
N GLY A 85 -7.64 31.55 19.66
CA GLY A 85 -8.35 31.48 18.38
C GLY A 85 -7.50 30.96 17.21
N SER A 86 -6.21 30.69 17.41
CA SER A 86 -5.38 30.09 16.35
C SER A 86 -5.74 28.61 16.13
N GLN A 87 -5.58 28.15 14.89
CA GLN A 87 -5.65 26.75 14.52
C GLN A 87 -4.22 26.20 14.41
N VAL A 88 -3.92 25.15 15.16
CA VAL A 88 -2.65 24.43 15.12
C VAL A 88 -2.89 23.11 14.40
N SER A 89 -2.29 22.95 13.21
CA SER A 89 -2.32 21.67 12.50
C SER A 89 -1.14 20.82 12.97
N LEU A 90 -1.45 19.65 13.53
CA LEU A 90 -0.52 18.60 13.95
C LEU A 90 -0.47 17.53 12.88
N GLN A 91 0.72 17.01 12.61
CA GLN A 91 0.97 15.89 11.71
C GLN A 91 1.64 14.77 12.49
N ALA A 92 1.02 13.59 12.53
CA ALA A 92 1.65 12.36 13.01
C ALA A 92 2.48 11.72 11.89
N THR A 93 3.62 11.17 12.25
CA THR A 93 4.48 10.40 11.34
C THR A 93 5.01 9.20 12.12
N PRO A 94 4.51 7.98 11.83
CA PRO A 94 4.99 6.77 12.46
C PRO A 94 6.47 6.53 12.16
N ALA A 95 7.15 5.87 13.09
CA ALA A 95 8.48 5.35 12.82
C ALA A 95 8.41 4.15 11.86
N THR A 96 9.54 3.78 11.27
CA THR A 96 9.65 2.55 10.45
C THR A 96 9.15 1.32 11.21
N GLY A 97 8.27 0.53 10.58
CA GLY A 97 7.64 -0.64 11.19
C GLY A 97 6.49 -0.33 12.15
N TYR A 98 6.02 0.92 12.20
CA TYR A 98 4.86 1.36 12.95
C TYR A 98 3.82 2.02 12.04
N PHE A 99 2.57 2.01 12.46
CA PHE A 99 1.48 2.75 11.83
C PHE A 99 0.75 3.62 12.86
N PHE A 100 0.10 4.68 12.38
CA PHE A 100 -0.66 5.59 13.22
C PHE A 100 -2.05 5.01 13.47
N THR A 101 -2.45 4.89 14.73
CA THR A 101 -3.74 4.30 15.13
C THR A 101 -4.75 5.33 15.61
N GLY A 102 -4.42 6.62 15.57
CA GLY A 102 -5.36 7.70 15.81
C GLY A 102 -5.00 8.65 16.95
N TRP A 103 -5.78 9.72 17.00
CA TRP A 103 -5.70 10.80 17.96
C TRP A 103 -6.69 10.62 19.11
N SER A 104 -6.33 11.14 20.29
CA SER A 104 -7.25 11.33 21.42
C SER A 104 -7.00 12.65 22.15
N GLY A 105 -7.93 13.05 23.03
CA GLY A 105 -7.87 14.31 23.77
C GLY A 105 -8.62 15.43 23.05
N ALA A 106 -7.94 16.56 22.80
CA ALA A 106 -8.50 17.68 22.03
C ALA A 106 -8.60 17.41 20.51
N CYS A 107 -8.01 16.30 20.08
CA CYS A 107 -8.16 15.70 18.76
C CYS A 107 -8.85 14.35 18.87
N SER A 108 -9.52 13.93 17.82
CA SER A 108 -10.04 12.57 17.66
C SER A 108 -10.02 12.18 16.19
N GLY A 109 -10.00 10.88 15.92
CA GLY A 109 -10.01 10.34 14.56
C GLY A 109 -8.65 9.82 14.13
N PHE A 110 -8.61 9.27 12.93
CA PHE A 110 -7.50 8.43 12.46
C PHE A 110 -6.65 9.08 11.37
N ALA A 111 -7.11 10.19 10.80
CA ALA A 111 -6.32 10.96 9.86
C ALA A 111 -4.98 11.37 10.48
N ALA A 112 -3.89 11.18 9.74
CA ALA A 112 -2.55 11.51 10.22
C ALA A 112 -2.39 12.99 10.56
N SER A 113 -3.23 13.88 10.00
CA SER A 113 -3.33 15.28 10.40
C SER A 113 -4.47 15.53 11.40
N CYS A 114 -4.23 16.35 12.42
CA CYS A 114 -5.29 16.90 13.28
C CYS A 114 -5.17 18.42 13.43
N THR A 115 -6.29 19.14 13.28
CA THR A 115 -6.35 20.57 13.56
C THR A 115 -6.97 20.86 14.93
N VAL A 116 -6.21 21.56 15.77
CA VAL A 116 -6.61 21.97 17.13
C VAL A 116 -6.91 23.46 17.15
N THR A 117 -8.12 23.85 17.58
CA THR A 117 -8.46 25.28 17.77
C THR A 117 -8.19 25.71 19.21
N MET A 118 -7.29 26.68 19.40
CA MET A 118 -6.76 27.07 20.70
C MET A 118 -7.63 28.12 21.39
N GLY A 119 -8.65 27.69 22.14
CA GLY A 119 -9.47 28.55 23.02
C GLY A 119 -9.12 28.47 24.50
N GLN A 120 -8.30 27.48 24.88
CA GLN A 120 -7.88 27.17 26.25
C GLN A 120 -6.65 26.26 26.20
N ALA A 121 -6.07 25.94 27.36
CA ALA A 121 -5.03 24.92 27.42
C ALA A 121 -5.60 23.55 27.01
N GLN A 122 -4.89 22.82 26.17
CA GLN A 122 -5.36 21.57 25.58
C GLN A 122 -4.28 20.49 25.58
N SER A 123 -4.71 19.24 25.47
CA SER A 123 -3.81 18.09 25.38
C SER A 123 -4.28 17.14 24.30
N VAL A 124 -3.33 16.63 23.52
CA VAL A 124 -3.56 15.69 22.42
C VAL A 124 -2.63 14.49 22.61
N SER A 125 -3.11 13.30 22.29
CA SER A 125 -2.28 12.09 22.24
C SER A 125 -2.34 11.45 20.86
N ALA A 126 -1.19 11.14 20.29
CA ALA A 126 -1.02 10.30 19.10
C ALA A 126 -0.66 8.88 19.52
N THR A 127 -1.34 7.89 18.95
CA THR A 127 -1.00 6.47 19.19
C THR A 127 -0.42 5.84 17.94
N PHE A 128 0.65 5.08 18.13
CA PHE A 128 1.37 4.33 17.11
C PHE A 128 1.46 2.86 17.54
N SER A 129 1.20 1.94 16.62
CA SER A 129 1.29 0.49 16.85
C SER A 129 2.31 -0.14 15.92
N THR A 130 2.98 -1.21 16.35
CA THR A 130 3.91 -1.97 15.51
C THR A 130 3.14 -2.77 14.46
N GLN A 131 3.62 -2.77 13.22
CA GLN A 131 3.16 -3.76 12.26
C GLN A 131 3.77 -5.14 12.59
N PRO A 132 3.04 -6.24 12.36
CA PRO A 132 3.58 -7.59 12.52
C PRO A 132 4.88 -7.79 11.73
N ALA A 133 5.86 -8.49 12.31
CA ALA A 133 7.09 -8.80 11.60
C ALA A 133 6.90 -9.86 10.50
N GLY A 134 5.82 -10.65 10.58
CA GLY A 134 5.49 -11.67 9.59
C GLY A 134 4.20 -12.42 9.91
N VAL A 135 3.85 -13.35 9.03
CA VAL A 135 2.62 -14.16 9.07
C VAL A 135 2.92 -15.66 8.99
N ALA A 136 2.01 -16.47 9.51
CA ALA A 136 2.09 -17.92 9.40
C ALA A 136 0.70 -18.53 9.30
N VAL A 137 0.59 -19.68 8.64
CA VAL A 137 -0.63 -20.51 8.69
C VAL A 137 -0.48 -21.53 9.82
N VAL A 138 -1.44 -21.54 10.74
CA VAL A 138 -1.51 -22.52 11.84
C VAL A 138 -2.92 -23.07 11.91
N SER A 139 -3.04 -24.38 11.78
CA SER A 139 -4.34 -25.07 11.80
C SER A 139 -5.35 -24.45 10.83
N GLY A 140 -4.87 -24.10 9.62
CA GLY A 140 -5.69 -23.52 8.56
C GLY A 140 -6.17 -22.09 8.84
N ARG A 141 -5.51 -21.34 9.72
CA ARG A 141 -5.78 -19.91 9.95
C ARG A 141 -4.53 -19.09 9.70
N LEU A 142 -4.70 -17.88 9.15
CA LEU A 142 -3.62 -16.92 8.99
C LEU A 142 -3.44 -16.13 10.29
N LEU A 143 -2.24 -16.20 10.87
CA LEU A 143 -1.91 -15.60 12.15
C LEU A 143 -0.66 -14.73 12.04
N VAL A 144 -0.52 -13.78 12.96
CA VAL A 144 0.76 -13.10 13.19
C VAL A 144 1.80 -14.14 13.63
N ALA A 145 2.92 -14.21 12.92
CA ALA A 145 3.92 -15.25 13.08
C ALA A 145 4.40 -15.36 14.54
N GLY A 146 4.41 -16.59 15.07
CA GLY A 146 4.82 -16.87 16.45
C GLY A 146 3.77 -16.55 17.52
N THR A 147 2.56 -16.14 17.14
CA THR A 147 1.49 -15.78 18.08
C THR A 147 0.21 -16.59 17.82
N ARG A 148 -0.86 -16.27 18.56
CA ARG A 148 -2.23 -16.76 18.30
C ARG A 148 -3.16 -15.65 17.79
N THR A 149 -2.61 -14.48 17.50
CA THR A 149 -3.38 -13.33 17.02
C THR A 149 -3.71 -13.56 15.54
N PRO A 150 -5.00 -13.55 15.16
CA PRO A 150 -5.40 -13.59 13.76
C PRO A 150 -4.73 -12.46 12.97
N PHE A 151 -4.34 -12.76 11.74
CA PHE A 151 -3.88 -11.74 10.80
C PHE A 151 -4.87 -11.68 9.65
N VAL A 152 -5.45 -10.50 9.43
CA VAL A 152 -6.38 -10.26 8.34
C VAL A 152 -5.71 -9.33 7.32
N PRO A 153 -5.36 -9.82 6.10
CA PRO A 153 -4.72 -9.01 5.09
C PRO A 153 -5.64 -7.89 4.58
N GLU A 154 -5.13 -6.68 4.56
CA GLU A 154 -5.87 -5.49 4.15
C GLU A 154 -4.97 -4.58 3.32
N GLY A 155 -5.39 -4.28 2.09
CA GLY A 155 -4.70 -3.32 1.26
C GLY A 155 -5.01 -3.46 -0.21
N PHE A 156 -3.97 -3.38 -1.06
CA PHE A 156 -4.13 -3.17 -2.49
C PHE A 156 -3.21 -4.02 -3.35
N ASN A 157 -3.66 -4.26 -4.57
CA ASN A 157 -2.84 -4.77 -5.67
C ASN A 157 -2.06 -3.64 -6.35
N THR A 158 -0.87 -3.94 -6.87
CA THR A 158 -0.10 -3.04 -7.75
C THR A 158 0.15 -3.64 -9.12
N ASN A 159 -0.12 -2.87 -10.19
CA ASN A 159 0.07 -3.24 -11.59
C ASN A 159 1.31 -2.62 -12.22
N GLY A 160 1.90 -1.56 -11.65
CA GLY A 160 3.12 -0.95 -12.19
C GLY A 160 4.30 -1.92 -12.23
N VAL A 161 4.42 -2.81 -11.24
CA VAL A 161 5.48 -3.84 -11.22
C VAL A 161 5.24 -4.92 -12.28
N LEU A 162 3.99 -5.21 -12.61
CA LEU A 162 3.64 -6.24 -13.59
C LEU A 162 4.15 -5.89 -14.99
N TYR A 163 4.14 -4.61 -15.37
CA TYR A 163 4.61 -4.19 -16.69
C TYR A 163 6.14 -4.24 -16.81
N PRO A 164 6.71 -5.04 -17.73
CA PRO A 164 8.16 -5.20 -17.80
C PRO A 164 8.80 -4.13 -18.71
N GLU A 165 8.82 -2.87 -18.28
CA GLU A 165 9.30 -1.71 -19.07
C GLU A 165 10.66 -1.99 -19.74
N ALA A 166 11.63 -2.52 -18.98
CA ALA A 166 12.97 -2.85 -19.49
C ALA A 166 13.00 -3.83 -20.67
N TYR A 167 11.96 -4.66 -20.82
CA TYR A 167 11.83 -5.68 -21.86
C TYR A 167 10.60 -5.49 -22.73
N ALA A 168 9.92 -4.34 -22.62
CA ALA A 168 8.66 -4.12 -23.27
C ALA A 168 8.75 -4.29 -24.79
N ALA A 169 9.80 -3.77 -25.42
CA ALA A 169 10.02 -3.90 -26.86
C ALA A 169 10.32 -5.35 -27.33
N THR A 170 10.71 -6.24 -26.42
CA THR A 170 11.03 -7.64 -26.71
C THR A 170 9.82 -8.55 -26.45
N LEU A 171 9.11 -8.32 -25.36
CA LEU A 171 8.06 -9.22 -24.87
C LEU A 171 6.66 -8.76 -25.27
N CYS A 172 6.36 -7.46 -25.19
CA CYS A 172 4.99 -6.95 -25.40
C CYS A 172 4.49 -7.02 -26.85
N PRO A 173 5.31 -6.88 -27.92
CA PRO A 173 4.85 -7.10 -29.29
C PRO A 173 4.39 -8.53 -29.59
N LEU A 174 4.76 -9.50 -28.75
CA LEU A 174 4.36 -10.90 -28.88
C LEU A 174 3.03 -11.21 -28.15
N ALA A 175 2.55 -10.28 -27.32
CA ALA A 175 1.28 -10.37 -26.61
C ALA A 175 0.18 -9.54 -27.31
N THR A 176 -1.05 -9.59 -26.80
CA THR A 176 -2.13 -8.69 -27.27
C THR A 176 -1.72 -7.24 -27.00
N PRO A 177 -1.53 -6.38 -28.03
CA PRO A 177 -0.89 -5.08 -27.84
C PRO A 177 -1.71 -4.15 -26.96
N LEU A 178 -1.09 -3.67 -25.87
CA LEU A 178 -1.66 -2.60 -25.05
C LEU A 178 -1.71 -1.29 -25.84
N SER A 179 -2.68 -0.42 -25.53
CA SER A 179 -2.71 0.91 -26.11
C SER A 179 -1.54 1.76 -25.59
N ALA A 180 -1.09 2.74 -26.38
CA ALA A 180 0.00 3.63 -25.98
C ALA A 180 -0.29 4.38 -24.66
N GLN A 181 -1.56 4.72 -24.42
CA GLN A 181 -2.00 5.37 -23.18
C GLN A 181 -1.83 4.45 -21.97
N VAL A 182 -2.17 3.17 -22.14
CA VAL A 182 -2.08 2.17 -21.07
C VAL A 182 -0.63 1.87 -20.72
N VAL A 183 0.24 1.79 -21.72
CA VAL A 183 1.68 1.70 -21.50
C VAL A 183 2.19 2.89 -20.69
N GLN A 184 1.84 4.11 -21.08
CA GLN A 184 2.26 5.32 -20.38
C GLN A 184 1.82 5.33 -18.91
N TRP A 185 0.61 4.88 -18.61
CA TRP A 185 0.11 4.78 -17.24
C TRP A 185 0.89 3.74 -16.41
N LEU A 186 1.17 2.57 -16.98
CA LEU A 186 1.95 1.53 -16.30
C LEU A 186 3.40 1.97 -16.03
N GLU A 187 4.03 2.68 -16.98
CA GLU A 187 5.37 3.28 -16.80
C GLU A 187 5.36 4.31 -15.67
N GLN A 188 4.34 5.16 -15.58
CA GLN A 188 4.22 6.12 -14.49
C GLN A 188 4.03 5.43 -13.14
N ALA A 189 3.22 4.36 -13.08
CA ALA A 189 2.99 3.57 -11.88
C ALA A 189 4.29 2.93 -11.39
N GLN A 190 5.03 2.31 -12.31
CA GLN A 190 6.34 1.73 -12.02
C GLN A 190 7.33 2.78 -11.53
N ALA A 191 7.42 3.94 -12.20
CA ALA A 191 8.31 5.03 -11.81
C ALA A 191 8.03 5.52 -10.38
N ALA A 192 6.76 5.51 -9.97
CA ALA A 192 6.37 5.98 -8.66
C ALA A 192 6.63 4.93 -7.55
N LEU A 193 6.40 3.63 -7.83
CA LEU A 193 6.77 2.53 -6.94
C LEU A 193 8.29 2.33 -6.80
N THR A 194 9.06 2.73 -7.81
CA THR A 194 10.53 2.64 -7.83
C THR A 194 11.20 3.94 -7.41
N ALA A 195 10.42 4.96 -7.04
CA ALA A 195 10.94 6.24 -6.60
C ALA A 195 11.88 6.07 -5.38
N PRO A 196 12.87 6.97 -5.22
CA PRO A 196 13.75 6.93 -4.06
C PRO A 196 12.97 7.03 -2.74
N PRO A 197 13.48 6.44 -1.65
CA PRO A 197 12.90 6.59 -0.33
C PRO A 197 12.73 8.05 0.09
N LEU A 198 11.67 8.32 0.84
CA LEU A 198 11.42 9.65 1.41
C LEU A 198 12.50 10.01 2.45
N PRO A 199 12.82 11.31 2.65
CA PRO A 199 13.78 11.73 3.65
C PRO A 199 13.45 11.19 5.05
N GLY A 200 14.37 10.41 5.62
CA GLY A 200 14.21 9.80 6.95
C GLY A 200 13.39 8.50 6.97
N LEU A 201 12.92 8.02 5.82
CA LEU A 201 12.22 6.75 5.67
C LEU A 201 12.98 5.83 4.70
N ALA A 202 12.68 4.53 4.77
CA ALA A 202 13.28 3.52 3.91
C ALA A 202 12.40 3.14 2.71
N TYR A 203 11.31 3.87 2.49
CA TYR A 203 10.29 3.59 1.47
C TYR A 203 9.76 4.89 0.83
N ASN A 204 9.18 4.75 -0.36
CA ASN A 204 8.64 5.84 -1.16
C ASN A 204 7.27 6.36 -0.67
N ALA A 205 6.76 7.41 -1.32
CA ALA A 205 5.48 8.03 -1.00
C ALA A 205 4.26 7.12 -1.25
N SER A 206 4.32 6.19 -2.20
CA SER A 206 3.23 5.26 -2.51
C SER A 206 2.94 4.35 -1.30
N PHE A 207 3.99 3.76 -0.72
CA PHE A 207 3.84 2.91 0.46
C PHE A 207 3.54 3.72 1.72
N GLN A 208 4.01 4.97 1.80
CA GLN A 208 3.58 5.87 2.86
C GLN A 208 2.06 6.08 2.82
N ALA A 209 1.50 6.36 1.65
CA ALA A 209 0.06 6.58 1.51
C ALA A 209 -0.76 5.32 1.86
N MET A 210 -0.32 4.14 1.41
CA MET A 210 -0.98 2.87 1.76
C MET A 210 -1.06 2.67 3.28
N VAL A 211 0.05 2.90 4.01
CA VAL A 211 0.08 2.68 5.46
C VAL A 211 -0.59 3.81 6.23
N GLN A 212 -0.36 5.06 5.86
CA GLN A 212 -0.79 6.22 6.65
C GLN A 212 -2.23 6.64 6.37
N ASP A 213 -2.62 6.61 5.10
CA ASP A 213 -3.90 7.15 4.67
C ASP A 213 -4.93 6.03 4.59
N TRP A 214 -4.53 4.86 4.14
CA TRP A 214 -5.44 3.72 4.00
C TRP A 214 -5.39 2.72 5.13
N HIS A 215 -4.40 2.84 6.02
CA HIS A 215 -4.21 1.90 7.12
C HIS A 215 -4.03 0.46 6.62
N ALA A 216 -3.51 0.29 5.40
CA ALA A 216 -3.21 -1.01 4.83
C ALA A 216 -2.08 -1.68 5.63
N ASN A 217 -2.22 -2.98 5.79
CA ASN A 217 -1.23 -3.85 6.41
C ASN A 217 -0.56 -4.80 5.40
N THR A 218 -1.11 -4.89 4.18
CA THR A 218 -0.66 -5.81 3.13
C THR A 218 -0.65 -5.09 1.78
N VAL A 219 0.34 -5.41 0.95
CA VAL A 219 0.33 -5.08 -0.49
C VAL A 219 0.54 -6.34 -1.29
N ARG A 220 -0.19 -6.48 -2.39
CA ARG A 220 0.01 -7.56 -3.36
C ARG A 220 0.67 -6.99 -4.61
N ILE A 221 1.84 -7.53 -4.91
CA ILE A 221 2.69 -7.10 -6.01
C ILE A 221 2.63 -8.18 -7.08
N HIS A 222 1.92 -7.88 -8.18
CA HIS A 222 1.95 -8.70 -9.37
C HIS A 222 3.33 -8.62 -10.04
N VAL A 223 3.94 -9.78 -10.30
CA VAL A 223 5.20 -9.87 -11.04
C VAL A 223 4.98 -10.59 -12.37
N SER A 224 5.62 -10.10 -13.43
CA SER A 224 5.55 -10.68 -14.77
C SER A 224 6.33 -11.99 -14.82
N GLN A 225 5.61 -13.08 -15.05
CA GLN A 225 6.23 -14.36 -15.32
C GLN A 225 7.08 -14.30 -16.58
N GLY A 226 6.57 -13.70 -17.66
CA GLY A 226 7.27 -13.62 -18.94
C GLY A 226 8.62 -12.90 -18.83
N ALA A 227 8.68 -11.81 -18.07
CA ALA A 227 9.93 -11.07 -17.86
C ALA A 227 10.92 -11.86 -16.99
N LEU A 228 10.47 -12.42 -15.87
CA LEU A 228 11.32 -13.22 -14.99
C LEU A 228 11.86 -14.47 -15.70
N GLN A 229 11.02 -15.16 -16.46
CA GLN A 229 11.45 -16.30 -17.25
C GLN A 229 12.42 -15.89 -18.36
N TYR A 230 12.17 -14.77 -19.04
CA TYR A 230 13.10 -14.24 -20.03
C TYR A 230 14.47 -13.93 -19.40
N GLU A 231 14.50 -13.28 -18.24
CA GLU A 231 15.75 -13.00 -17.53
C GLU A 231 16.47 -14.26 -17.10
N TYR A 232 15.74 -15.26 -16.59
CA TYR A 232 16.29 -16.57 -16.21
C TYR A 232 17.01 -17.23 -17.39
N ALA A 233 16.37 -17.28 -18.56
CA ALA A 233 16.89 -17.93 -19.75
C ALA A 233 18.11 -17.21 -20.35
N HIS A 234 18.27 -15.91 -20.08
CA HIS A 234 19.31 -15.07 -20.69
C HIS A 234 20.39 -14.59 -19.70
N GLY A 235 20.27 -14.91 -18.41
CA GLY A 235 21.21 -14.46 -17.38
C GLY A 235 21.16 -12.95 -17.15
N LEU A 236 19.96 -12.36 -17.17
CA LEU A 236 19.70 -10.94 -16.94
C LEU A 236 19.04 -10.73 -15.55
N SER A 237 18.91 -9.47 -15.11
CA SER A 237 18.30 -9.15 -13.81
C SER A 237 17.64 -7.78 -13.68
N SER A 238 17.62 -6.94 -14.71
CA SER A 238 17.11 -5.56 -14.61
C SER A 238 15.68 -5.47 -14.05
N TYR A 239 14.77 -6.32 -14.51
CA TYR A 239 13.39 -6.41 -14.01
C TYR A 239 13.35 -7.06 -12.63
N THR A 240 14.09 -8.16 -12.42
CA THR A 240 14.22 -8.82 -11.10
C THR A 240 14.67 -7.86 -10.01
N ASP A 241 15.70 -7.06 -10.28
CA ASP A 241 16.29 -6.10 -9.34
C ASP A 241 15.30 -4.98 -9.02
N MET A 242 14.54 -4.52 -10.02
CA MET A 242 13.44 -3.57 -9.83
C MET A 242 12.34 -4.16 -8.93
N ALA A 243 11.83 -5.36 -9.24
CA ALA A 243 10.77 -6.00 -8.46
C ALA A 243 11.20 -6.24 -7.01
N ARG A 244 12.42 -6.74 -6.79
CA ARG A 244 12.99 -6.92 -5.44
C ARG A 244 13.15 -5.60 -4.68
N SER A 245 13.54 -4.52 -5.36
CA SER A 245 13.61 -3.18 -4.75
C SER A 245 12.24 -2.71 -4.27
N VAL A 246 11.19 -2.87 -5.08
CA VAL A 246 9.81 -2.50 -4.69
C VAL A 246 9.32 -3.36 -3.52
N ILE A 247 9.55 -4.68 -3.55
CA ILE A 247 9.24 -5.59 -2.44
C ILE A 247 9.95 -5.15 -1.15
N ALA A 248 11.24 -4.82 -1.23
CA ALA A 248 12.01 -4.37 -0.07
C ALA A 248 11.48 -3.05 0.51
N GLN A 249 11.07 -2.10 -0.35
CA GLN A 249 10.45 -0.86 0.10
C GLN A 249 9.09 -1.09 0.77
N ALA A 250 8.25 -1.97 0.22
CA ALA A 250 6.98 -2.35 0.85
C ALA A 250 7.20 -2.98 2.24
N ARG A 251 8.15 -3.91 2.35
CA ARG A 251 8.55 -4.50 3.64
C ARG A 251 9.12 -3.48 4.60
N ALA A 252 9.88 -2.50 4.12
CA ALA A 252 10.40 -1.41 4.94
C ALA A 252 9.31 -0.43 5.41
N ALA A 253 8.21 -0.32 4.67
CA ALA A 253 6.99 0.35 5.15
C ALA A 253 6.25 -0.46 6.22
N GLY A 254 6.63 -1.73 6.38
CA GLY A 254 6.13 -2.71 7.35
C GLY A 254 4.98 -3.59 6.82
N LEU A 255 4.53 -3.35 5.58
CA LEU A 255 3.47 -4.10 4.93
C LEU A 255 3.87 -5.57 4.76
N MET A 256 2.94 -6.51 4.97
CA MET A 256 3.09 -7.85 4.42
C MET A 256 3.06 -7.76 2.90
N VAL A 257 3.86 -8.57 2.21
CA VAL A 257 3.93 -8.52 0.75
C VAL A 257 3.52 -9.86 0.18
N ILE A 258 2.44 -9.86 -0.60
CA ILE A 258 2.08 -10.98 -1.46
C ILE A 258 2.81 -10.77 -2.78
N VAL A 259 3.87 -11.54 -3.02
CA VAL A 259 4.52 -11.62 -4.34
C VAL A 259 3.73 -12.62 -5.15
N ASP A 260 3.05 -12.16 -6.20
CA ASP A 260 2.09 -12.98 -6.93
C ASP A 260 2.46 -13.10 -8.40
N MET A 261 2.60 -14.35 -8.86
CA MET A 261 3.07 -14.64 -10.22
C MET A 261 1.95 -14.47 -11.24
N GLN A 262 2.13 -13.58 -12.21
CA GLN A 262 1.12 -13.25 -13.21
C GLN A 262 1.61 -13.52 -14.64
N ALA A 263 0.75 -14.14 -15.46
CA ALA A 263 1.01 -14.40 -16.88
C ALA A 263 0.12 -13.58 -17.84
N GLU A 264 -0.60 -12.57 -17.33
CA GLU A 264 -1.65 -11.87 -18.09
C GLU A 264 -1.14 -10.73 -19.00
N ILE A 265 -2.10 -10.04 -19.65
CA ILE A 265 -1.87 -9.06 -20.72
C ILE A 265 -0.88 -7.94 -20.36
N TYR A 266 -0.87 -7.47 -19.12
CA TYR A 266 0.06 -6.42 -18.66
C TYR A 266 1.47 -6.96 -18.43
N GLY A 267 1.61 -8.26 -18.15
CA GLY A 267 2.89 -8.92 -17.95
C GLY A 267 3.67 -9.15 -19.24
N CYS A 268 3.06 -8.90 -20.41
CA CYS A 268 3.64 -9.13 -21.72
C CYS A 268 4.13 -10.57 -21.92
N THR A 269 3.43 -11.54 -21.35
CA THR A 269 3.73 -12.96 -21.50
C THR A 269 3.28 -13.42 -22.90
N PRO A 270 4.16 -14.03 -23.72
CA PRO A 270 3.77 -14.57 -25.00
C PRO A 270 2.72 -15.68 -24.86
N ASP A 271 1.78 -15.73 -25.79
CA ASP A 271 0.82 -16.82 -25.88
C ASP A 271 1.53 -18.15 -26.19
N GLU A 272 1.34 -19.18 -25.36
CA GLU A 272 1.79 -20.54 -25.64
C GLU A 272 0.87 -21.19 -26.67
N ASN A 273 1.40 -21.56 -27.84
CA ASN A 273 0.62 -22.11 -28.95
C ASN A 273 -0.58 -21.23 -29.39
N GLY A 274 -0.46 -19.90 -29.20
CA GLY A 274 -1.53 -18.95 -29.53
C GLY A 274 -2.64 -18.87 -28.46
N LYS A 275 -2.38 -19.32 -27.23
CA LYS A 275 -3.25 -19.12 -26.07
C LYS A 275 -2.48 -18.55 -24.88
N MET A 276 -3.12 -17.66 -24.13
CA MET A 276 -2.57 -17.16 -22.87
C MET A 276 -2.36 -18.31 -21.89
N GLN A 277 -1.24 -18.28 -21.16
CA GLN A 277 -0.98 -19.26 -20.10
C GLN A 277 -1.96 -19.04 -18.94
N LYS A 278 -2.69 -20.09 -18.58
CA LYS A 278 -3.71 -20.07 -17.51
C LYS A 278 -3.53 -21.19 -16.49
N LEU A 279 -2.40 -21.89 -16.50
CA LEU A 279 -1.96 -22.75 -15.41
C LEU A 279 -0.45 -22.57 -15.23
N PRO A 280 0.10 -22.87 -14.03
CA PRO A 280 1.54 -22.95 -13.86
C PRO A 280 2.18 -23.90 -14.88
N ASP A 281 3.42 -23.62 -15.25
CA ASP A 281 4.21 -24.45 -16.14
C ASP A 281 5.70 -24.41 -15.74
N ILE A 282 6.55 -25.00 -16.57
CA ILE A 282 7.99 -24.93 -16.35
C ILE A 282 8.54 -23.49 -16.40
N ASN A 283 7.89 -22.59 -17.15
CA ASN A 283 8.25 -21.18 -17.19
C ASN A 283 7.91 -20.48 -15.88
N THR A 284 6.81 -20.84 -15.22
CA THR A 284 6.47 -20.41 -13.85
C THR A 284 7.56 -20.79 -12.86
N GLU A 285 8.04 -22.04 -12.88
CA GLU A 285 9.16 -22.45 -12.02
C GLU A 285 10.44 -21.65 -12.28
N GLN A 286 10.75 -21.38 -13.56
CA GLN A 286 11.93 -20.59 -13.93
C GLN A 286 11.82 -19.14 -13.46
N ALA A 287 10.64 -18.54 -13.60
CA ALA A 287 10.36 -17.21 -13.08
C ALA A 287 10.54 -17.14 -11.56
N TRP A 288 10.05 -18.16 -10.83
CA TRP A 288 10.28 -18.26 -9.38
C TRP A 288 11.76 -18.43 -9.03
N LYS A 289 12.50 -19.26 -9.76
CA LYS A 289 13.96 -19.40 -9.59
C LYS A 289 14.70 -18.08 -9.78
N GLN A 290 14.23 -17.25 -10.70
CA GLN A 290 14.82 -15.95 -10.99
C GLN A 290 14.61 -14.95 -9.85
N ILE A 291 13.37 -14.79 -9.35
CA ILE A 291 13.04 -13.76 -8.37
C ILE A 291 13.35 -14.15 -6.92
N LEU A 292 13.32 -15.44 -6.57
CA LEU A 292 13.58 -15.86 -5.20
C LEU A 292 15.07 -15.74 -4.83
N ASP A 293 15.32 -15.21 -3.64
CA ASP A 293 16.62 -15.17 -3.00
C ASP A 293 16.47 -15.39 -1.47
N PRO A 294 17.57 -15.45 -0.69
CA PRO A 294 17.48 -15.58 0.75
C PRO A 294 16.73 -14.45 1.45
N ALA A 295 16.71 -13.23 0.91
CA ALA A 295 15.98 -12.12 1.52
C ALA A 295 14.46 -12.36 1.46
N LEU A 296 13.94 -12.87 0.35
CA LEU A 296 12.52 -13.21 0.20
C LEU A 296 12.16 -14.51 0.94
N THR A 297 12.97 -15.56 0.79
CA THR A 297 12.67 -16.91 1.32
C THR A 297 12.87 -17.07 2.83
N SER A 298 13.46 -16.08 3.49
CA SER A 298 13.63 -16.08 4.96
C SER A 298 12.83 -15.00 5.68
N ASP A 299 12.20 -14.06 4.97
CA ASP A 299 11.35 -13.03 5.56
C ASP A 299 9.93 -13.58 5.78
N PRO A 300 9.47 -13.72 7.04
CA PRO A 300 8.14 -14.23 7.33
C PRO A 300 7.00 -13.27 6.93
N GLY A 301 7.30 -12.04 6.51
CA GLY A 301 6.32 -11.11 5.94
C GLY A 301 6.19 -11.19 4.43
N ILE A 302 6.88 -12.13 3.77
CA ILE A 302 6.69 -12.44 2.36
C ILE A 302 5.75 -13.65 2.22
N ILE A 303 4.66 -13.44 1.49
CA ILE A 303 3.70 -14.45 1.05
C ILE A 303 3.94 -14.70 -0.44
N LEU A 304 3.98 -15.96 -0.86
CA LEU A 304 4.21 -16.33 -2.26
C LEU A 304 2.91 -16.83 -2.88
N GLY A 305 2.30 -16.04 -3.77
CA GLY A 305 1.13 -16.42 -4.54
C GLY A 305 1.51 -17.18 -5.79
N ILE A 306 1.24 -18.49 -5.82
CA ILE A 306 1.84 -19.45 -6.77
C ILE A 306 1.68 -19.00 -8.23
N PHE A 307 0.44 -18.63 -8.58
CA PHE A 307 0.02 -18.20 -9.90
C PHE A 307 -1.37 -17.55 -9.78
N ASN A 308 -1.56 -16.40 -10.44
CA ASN A 308 -2.82 -15.66 -10.49
C ASN A 308 -3.83 -16.32 -11.43
N GLU A 309 -5.09 -16.39 -11.01
CA GLU A 309 -6.23 -16.75 -11.87
C GLU A 309 -6.03 -18.00 -12.73
N PRO A 310 -5.71 -19.15 -12.13
CA PRO A 310 -5.61 -20.39 -12.87
C PRO A 310 -6.98 -20.75 -13.48
N ASP A 311 -6.97 -21.18 -14.73
CA ASP A 311 -8.13 -21.69 -15.47
C ASP A 311 -7.71 -22.93 -16.27
N ALA A 312 -7.98 -24.10 -15.69
CA ALA A 312 -7.69 -25.37 -16.34
C ALA A 312 -8.55 -25.60 -17.59
N SER A 313 -9.76 -25.02 -17.68
CA SER A 313 -10.63 -25.20 -18.84
C SER A 313 -10.03 -24.57 -20.10
N LEU A 314 -9.42 -23.38 -19.95
CA LEU A 314 -8.69 -22.68 -21.01
C LEU A 314 -7.36 -23.36 -21.35
N ALA A 315 -6.58 -23.75 -20.32
CA ALA A 315 -5.26 -24.35 -20.49
C ALA A 315 -5.31 -25.74 -21.14
N CYS A 316 -6.30 -26.57 -20.77
CA CYS A 316 -6.31 -27.99 -21.12
C CYS A 316 -7.13 -28.33 -22.39
N ASN A 317 -7.55 -27.31 -23.18
CA ASN A 317 -8.35 -27.48 -24.39
C ASN A 317 -9.66 -28.27 -24.18
N LEU A 318 -10.31 -28.12 -23.02
CA LEU A 318 -11.51 -28.91 -22.67
C LEU A 318 -12.81 -28.41 -23.33
N GLY A 319 -12.76 -27.32 -24.10
CA GLY A 319 -13.92 -26.72 -24.78
C GLY A 319 -14.42 -25.47 -24.05
N SER A 320 -15.75 -25.28 -23.96
CA SER A 320 -16.36 -24.19 -23.18
C SER A 320 -16.26 -24.47 -21.68
N TYR A 321 -16.08 -23.41 -20.88
CA TYR A 321 -16.13 -23.44 -19.41
C TYR A 321 -17.35 -24.23 -18.95
N THR A 322 -17.15 -25.45 -18.41
CA THR A 322 -18.27 -26.29 -18.00
C THR A 322 -18.26 -26.64 -16.51
N GLN A 323 -17.12 -26.57 -15.82
CA GLN A 323 -16.93 -26.57 -14.35
C GLN A 323 -15.41 -26.45 -14.06
N PRO A 324 -14.98 -26.10 -12.83
CA PRO A 324 -13.58 -26.28 -12.39
C PRO A 324 -13.06 -27.71 -12.62
N ASP A 325 -11.85 -27.85 -13.18
CA ASP A 325 -11.13 -29.13 -13.24
C ASP A 325 -10.02 -29.14 -12.17
N TRP A 326 -10.36 -29.67 -11.00
CA TRP A 326 -9.43 -29.68 -9.86
C TRP A 326 -8.25 -30.63 -10.03
N ALA A 327 -8.38 -31.66 -10.87
CA ALA A 327 -7.27 -32.58 -11.15
C ALA A 327 -6.22 -31.90 -12.02
N ALA A 328 -6.65 -31.20 -13.09
CA ALA A 328 -5.75 -30.41 -13.91
C ALA A 328 -5.18 -29.21 -13.15
N TRP A 329 -5.95 -28.58 -12.26
CA TRP A 329 -5.43 -27.54 -11.35
C TRP A 329 -4.31 -28.08 -10.45
N GLU A 330 -4.46 -29.30 -9.93
CA GLU A 330 -3.50 -29.92 -9.01
C GLU A 330 -2.16 -30.22 -9.72
N THR A 331 -2.21 -31.00 -10.79
CA THR A 331 -1.00 -31.57 -11.40
C THR A 331 -0.59 -30.88 -12.69
N GLY A 332 -1.47 -30.12 -13.33
CA GLY A 332 -1.29 -29.64 -14.69
C GLY A 332 -1.90 -30.61 -15.70
N CYS A 333 -1.75 -30.32 -16.99
CA CYS A 333 -2.39 -31.08 -18.05
C CYS A 333 -1.64 -30.99 -19.39
N GLY A 334 -2.08 -31.79 -20.36
CA GLY A 334 -1.57 -31.74 -21.73
C GLY A 334 -0.07 -32.01 -21.81
N ALA A 335 0.69 -31.04 -22.30
CA ALA A 335 2.14 -31.15 -22.47
C ALA A 335 2.94 -30.93 -21.17
N GLN A 336 2.29 -30.46 -20.10
CA GLN A 336 2.92 -30.15 -18.81
C GLN A 336 2.11 -30.80 -17.65
N PRO A 337 1.97 -32.13 -17.63
CA PRO A 337 1.10 -32.84 -16.67
C PRO A 337 1.65 -32.87 -15.22
N ASP A 338 2.84 -32.32 -14.98
CA ASP A 338 3.47 -32.21 -13.65
C ASP A 338 3.66 -30.74 -13.22
N GLN A 339 3.05 -29.80 -13.94
CA GLN A 339 3.11 -28.37 -13.64
C GLN A 339 1.68 -27.85 -13.40
N GLY A 340 1.22 -28.00 -12.17
CA GLY A 340 -0.04 -27.46 -11.69
C GLY A 340 0.19 -26.63 -10.45
N MET A 341 -0.89 -26.11 -9.88
CA MET A 341 -0.85 -25.29 -8.68
C MET A 341 -0.23 -26.05 -7.51
N LEU A 342 -0.60 -27.32 -7.29
CA LEU A 342 -0.04 -28.11 -6.20
C LEU A 342 1.43 -28.43 -6.44
N THR A 343 1.82 -28.89 -7.63
CA THR A 343 3.19 -29.32 -7.89
C THR A 343 4.18 -28.16 -7.81
N VAL A 344 3.85 -27.01 -8.41
CA VAL A 344 4.66 -25.79 -8.29
C VAL A 344 4.65 -25.27 -6.86
N GLY A 345 3.52 -25.34 -6.15
CA GLY A 345 3.44 -25.00 -4.73
C GLY A 345 4.34 -25.85 -3.84
N GLN A 346 4.43 -27.17 -4.08
CA GLN A 346 5.35 -28.07 -3.40
C GLN A 346 6.82 -27.76 -3.72
N TYR A 347 7.10 -27.39 -4.97
CA TYR A 347 8.41 -26.91 -5.36
C TYR A 347 8.79 -25.62 -4.59
N LEU A 348 7.91 -24.62 -4.54
CA LEU A 348 8.17 -23.39 -3.76
C LEU A 348 8.31 -23.68 -2.27
N ARG A 349 7.52 -24.60 -1.71
CA ARG A 349 7.67 -25.05 -0.33
C ARG A 349 9.07 -25.57 -0.03
N SER A 350 9.73 -26.23 -0.99
CA SER A 350 11.09 -26.73 -0.81
C SER A 350 12.14 -25.62 -0.76
N LEU A 351 11.88 -24.49 -1.42
CA LEU A 351 12.77 -23.32 -1.44
C LEU A 351 12.50 -22.34 -0.30
N ALA A 352 11.23 -22.20 0.08
CA ALA A 352 10.70 -21.21 1.01
C ALA A 352 9.88 -21.91 2.10
N PRO A 353 10.51 -22.71 2.99
CA PRO A 353 9.81 -23.60 3.91
C PRO A 353 9.11 -22.89 5.08
N ASN A 354 9.15 -21.57 5.18
CA ASN A 354 8.49 -20.83 6.24
C ASN A 354 7.53 -19.75 5.73
N ASN A 355 7.65 -19.32 4.47
CA ASN A 355 6.74 -18.37 3.86
C ASN A 355 5.33 -18.97 3.72
N VAL A 356 4.29 -18.14 3.81
CA VAL A 356 2.93 -18.59 3.47
C VAL A 356 2.83 -18.73 1.95
N LEU A 357 2.14 -19.78 1.48
CA LEU A 357 1.91 -20.02 0.06
C LEU A 357 0.44 -19.80 -0.26
N PHE A 358 0.14 -18.87 -1.16
CA PHE A 358 -1.21 -18.57 -1.61
C PHE A 358 -1.54 -19.35 -2.88
N PHE A 359 -2.60 -20.15 -2.81
CA PHE A 359 -3.14 -20.92 -3.92
C PHE A 359 -4.43 -20.27 -4.38
N ASN A 360 -4.43 -19.71 -5.59
CA ASN A 360 -5.64 -19.18 -6.19
C ASN A 360 -6.58 -20.31 -6.60
N GLY A 361 -7.88 -20.13 -6.34
CA GLY A 361 -8.92 -21.00 -6.86
C GLY A 361 -9.11 -20.79 -8.37
N GLN A 362 -10.08 -21.48 -8.94
CA GLN A 362 -10.39 -21.35 -10.36
C GLN A 362 -11.89 -21.25 -10.55
N GLY A 363 -12.27 -20.70 -11.70
CA GLY A 363 -13.66 -20.63 -12.07
C GLY A 363 -14.37 -19.36 -11.65
N VAL A 364 -15.61 -19.47 -11.19
CA VAL A 364 -16.39 -18.31 -10.78
C VAL A 364 -15.73 -17.67 -9.56
N ASP A 365 -15.46 -16.36 -9.63
CA ASP A 365 -14.74 -15.60 -8.59
C ASP A 365 -13.39 -16.20 -8.19
N PHE A 366 -12.84 -17.09 -9.03
CA PHE A 366 -11.68 -17.92 -8.68
C PHE A 366 -11.85 -18.61 -7.32
N GLY A 367 -13.06 -19.08 -7.07
CA GLY A 367 -13.47 -19.76 -5.86
C GLY A 367 -13.00 -21.22 -5.80
N PHE A 368 -13.58 -21.92 -4.84
CA PHE A 368 -13.31 -23.29 -4.43
C PHE A 368 -14.58 -24.14 -4.40
N ASP A 369 -15.61 -23.80 -5.18
CA ASP A 369 -16.80 -24.65 -5.30
C ASP A 369 -16.40 -26.07 -5.79
N GLY A 370 -16.92 -27.07 -5.08
CA GLY A 370 -16.58 -28.47 -5.28
C GLY A 370 -15.11 -28.85 -5.01
N PHE A 371 -14.28 -27.93 -4.49
CA PHE A 371 -12.88 -28.23 -4.19
C PHE A 371 -12.75 -29.14 -2.98
N THR A 372 -11.82 -30.08 -3.07
CA THR A 372 -11.37 -30.88 -1.93
C THR A 372 -9.87 -30.74 -1.84
N VAL A 373 -9.37 -30.37 -0.64
CA VAL A 373 -7.94 -30.19 -0.43
C VAL A 373 -7.19 -31.49 -0.78
N PRO A 374 -6.29 -31.46 -1.78
CA PRO A 374 -5.59 -32.66 -2.22
C PRO A 374 -4.56 -33.13 -1.19
N ASN A 375 -4.19 -34.41 -1.28
CA ASN A 375 -3.11 -34.94 -0.47
C ASN A 375 -1.78 -34.27 -0.84
N GLY A 376 -0.97 -33.95 0.18
CA GLY A 376 0.32 -33.30 -0.05
C GLY A 376 0.24 -31.79 -0.21
N MET A 377 -0.93 -31.18 0.02
CA MET A 377 -1.03 -29.73 0.19
C MET A 377 -0.07 -29.25 1.30
N PRO A 378 0.75 -28.21 1.04
CA PRO A 378 1.68 -27.70 2.05
C PRO A 378 0.94 -27.21 3.31
N SER A 379 1.49 -27.47 4.50
CA SER A 379 0.86 -27.07 5.77
C SER A 379 0.81 -25.56 6.01
N ASN A 380 1.58 -24.80 5.23
CA ASN A 380 1.64 -23.35 5.18
C ASN A 380 0.79 -22.76 4.04
N ALA A 381 -0.13 -23.55 3.48
CA ALA A 381 -1.03 -23.09 2.43
C ALA A 381 -2.14 -22.21 2.98
N ALA A 382 -2.41 -21.13 2.25
CA ALA A 382 -3.63 -20.34 2.33
C ALA A 382 -4.19 -20.17 0.91
N TYR A 383 -5.42 -19.70 0.82
CA TYR A 383 -6.23 -19.77 -0.39
C TYR A 383 -6.70 -18.38 -0.81
N ALA A 384 -6.65 -18.12 -2.10
CA ALA A 384 -6.90 -16.82 -2.69
C ALA A 384 -8.10 -16.90 -3.65
N VAL A 385 -8.98 -15.90 -3.57
CA VAL A 385 -10.21 -15.77 -4.38
C VAL A 385 -10.35 -14.34 -4.90
N HIS A 386 -10.97 -14.14 -6.07
CA HIS A 386 -11.21 -12.81 -6.65
C HIS A 386 -12.71 -12.57 -6.90
N PRO A 387 -13.46 -12.12 -5.88
CA PRO A 387 -14.92 -11.96 -5.95
C PRO A 387 -15.37 -10.72 -6.73
N PHE A 388 -14.90 -10.55 -7.97
CA PHE A 388 -15.30 -9.45 -8.85
C PHE A 388 -16.79 -9.45 -9.17
N SER A 389 -17.39 -10.63 -9.29
CA SER A 389 -18.83 -10.74 -9.52
C SER A 389 -19.58 -10.86 -8.19
N TYR A 390 -19.37 -9.91 -7.27
CA TYR A 390 -19.93 -9.99 -5.92
C TYR A 390 -21.46 -9.80 -5.85
N VAL A 391 -22.09 -9.19 -6.87
CA VAL A 391 -23.54 -9.00 -6.94
C VAL A 391 -24.21 -10.16 -7.69
N ALA A 392 -25.07 -10.92 -7.02
CA ALA A 392 -25.87 -11.97 -7.64
C ALA A 392 -27.36 -11.58 -7.68
N ASN A 393 -27.96 -11.56 -8.86
CA ASN A 393 -29.39 -11.25 -9.09
C ASN A 393 -29.88 -9.94 -8.43
N SER A 394 -28.99 -8.97 -8.19
CA SER A 394 -29.26 -7.74 -7.44
C SER A 394 -29.92 -8.00 -6.08
N SER A 395 -29.57 -9.12 -5.42
CA SER A 395 -30.14 -9.54 -4.14
C SER A 395 -29.03 -9.91 -3.16
N GLU A 396 -29.00 -9.22 -2.02
CA GLU A 396 -28.11 -9.51 -0.90
C GLU A 396 -28.10 -11.00 -0.53
N SER A 397 -29.27 -11.60 -0.33
CA SER A 397 -29.37 -13.04 0.02
C SER A 397 -28.83 -13.99 -1.04
N ALA A 398 -28.97 -13.63 -2.33
CA ALA A 398 -28.41 -14.42 -3.42
C ALA A 398 -26.89 -14.23 -3.52
N SER A 399 -26.39 -13.02 -3.25
CA SER A 399 -24.95 -12.72 -3.18
C SER A 399 -24.30 -13.51 -2.04
N ILE A 400 -24.86 -13.49 -0.82
CA ILE A 400 -24.37 -14.27 0.33
C ILE A 400 -24.34 -15.77 -0.02
N SER A 401 -25.43 -16.31 -0.59
CA SER A 401 -25.49 -17.72 -0.96
C SER A 401 -24.42 -18.10 -1.98
N ARG A 402 -24.07 -17.18 -2.89
CA ARG A 402 -23.00 -17.37 -3.85
C ARG A 402 -21.63 -17.31 -3.20
N TRP A 403 -21.37 -16.30 -2.36
CA TRP A 403 -20.10 -16.17 -1.64
C TRP A 403 -19.84 -17.41 -0.77
N ASP A 404 -20.87 -17.93 -0.09
CA ASP A 404 -20.79 -19.16 0.68
C ASP A 404 -20.45 -20.38 -0.18
N ALA A 405 -21.03 -20.49 -1.38
CA ALA A 405 -20.77 -21.59 -2.30
C ALA A 405 -19.34 -21.52 -2.86
N GLU A 406 -18.91 -20.34 -3.28
CA GLU A 406 -17.61 -20.15 -3.92
C GLU A 406 -16.46 -20.15 -2.92
N PHE A 407 -16.61 -19.65 -1.70
CA PHE A 407 -15.48 -19.54 -0.77
C PHE A 407 -15.82 -19.53 0.72
N GLY A 408 -16.98 -19.04 1.14
CA GLY A 408 -17.36 -18.93 2.56
C GLY A 408 -17.45 -20.27 3.26
N SER A 409 -18.07 -21.27 2.63
CA SER A 409 -18.16 -22.63 3.20
C SER A 409 -16.78 -23.28 3.32
N PHE A 410 -15.89 -22.98 2.37
CA PHE A 410 -14.52 -23.49 2.38
C PHE A 410 -13.71 -22.87 3.52
N GLU A 411 -13.80 -21.56 3.73
CA GLU A 411 -13.21 -20.88 4.89
C GLU A 411 -13.71 -21.49 6.21
N GLN A 412 -15.04 -21.60 6.37
CA GLN A 412 -15.66 -22.13 7.59
C GLN A 412 -15.27 -23.59 7.89
N SER A 413 -14.86 -24.35 6.86
CA SER A 413 -14.33 -25.71 7.02
C SER A 413 -12.93 -25.76 7.66
N GLY A 414 -12.34 -24.59 7.94
CA GLY A 414 -11.10 -24.43 8.67
C GLY A 414 -9.90 -24.10 7.79
N HIS A 415 -10.11 -23.36 6.69
CA HIS A 415 -9.07 -22.97 5.75
C HIS A 415 -8.90 -21.46 5.69
N ALA A 416 -7.65 -20.99 5.56
CA ALA A 416 -7.35 -19.57 5.50
C ALA A 416 -7.64 -19.07 4.09
N VAL A 417 -8.74 -18.34 3.91
CA VAL A 417 -9.15 -17.78 2.62
C VAL A 417 -9.04 -16.25 2.66
N VAL A 418 -8.54 -15.66 1.58
CA VAL A 418 -8.35 -14.20 1.45
C VAL A 418 -8.87 -13.77 0.09
N ALA A 419 -9.64 -12.68 0.05
CA ALA A 419 -10.02 -12.05 -1.21
C ALA A 419 -8.84 -11.21 -1.70
N THR A 420 -8.11 -11.69 -2.71
CA THR A 420 -6.84 -11.09 -3.18
C THR A 420 -7.00 -10.14 -4.36
N ALA A 421 -8.20 -10.04 -4.92
CA ALA A 421 -8.56 -8.99 -5.86
C ALA A 421 -10.07 -8.76 -5.80
N TRP A 422 -10.46 -7.51 -5.64
CA TRP A 422 -11.85 -7.07 -5.66
C TRP A 422 -11.91 -5.62 -6.08
N ASP A 423 -12.89 -5.28 -6.90
CA ASP A 423 -13.26 -3.90 -7.17
C ASP A 423 -14.78 -3.77 -7.23
N GLU A 424 -15.22 -2.53 -7.26
CA GLU A 424 -16.61 -2.15 -7.45
C GLU A 424 -16.66 -0.97 -8.42
N ASP A 425 -17.59 -1.06 -9.37
CA ASP A 425 -17.99 0.05 -10.22
C ASP A 425 -18.86 1.01 -9.39
N PHE A 426 -18.25 2.01 -8.75
CA PHE A 426 -18.98 3.03 -8.01
C PHE A 426 -19.76 3.96 -8.95
N GLU A 427 -20.97 3.55 -9.33
CA GLU A 427 -21.91 4.44 -10.04
C GLU A 427 -22.39 5.54 -9.08
N CYS A 428 -21.73 6.69 -9.14
CA CYS A 428 -21.93 7.81 -8.23
C CYS A 428 -23.05 8.75 -8.75
N PRO A 429 -24.05 9.20 -7.95
CA PRO A 429 -24.32 8.93 -6.52
C PRO A 429 -25.32 7.81 -6.22
N ASP A 430 -25.77 7.07 -7.24
CA ASP A 430 -26.92 6.16 -7.19
C ASP A 430 -26.50 4.72 -7.49
N ASP A 431 -25.46 4.20 -6.84
CA ASP A 431 -25.07 2.81 -7.01
C ASP A 431 -26.22 1.91 -6.52
N PRO A 432 -26.88 1.16 -7.42
CA PRO A 432 -28.02 0.34 -7.04
C PRO A 432 -27.62 -0.83 -6.13
N ASN A 433 -26.33 -1.13 -6.01
CA ASN A 433 -25.80 -2.27 -5.27
C ASN A 433 -25.10 -1.87 -3.95
N GLN A 434 -25.12 -0.59 -3.55
CA GLN A 434 -24.43 -0.13 -2.34
C GLN A 434 -24.77 -0.97 -1.10
N THR A 435 -26.03 -1.39 -0.90
CA THR A 435 -26.40 -2.26 0.23
C THR A 435 -25.65 -3.61 0.21
N ILE A 436 -25.40 -4.17 -0.97
CA ILE A 436 -24.70 -5.44 -1.14
C ILE A 436 -23.20 -5.24 -0.85
N THR A 437 -22.66 -4.09 -1.23
CA THR A 437 -21.29 -3.68 -0.89
C THR A 437 -21.11 -3.50 0.60
N ASP A 438 -22.02 -2.77 1.25
CA ASP A 438 -22.02 -2.59 2.71
C ASP A 438 -22.03 -3.96 3.39
N GLU A 439 -22.92 -4.86 2.95
CA GLU A 439 -23.02 -6.21 3.50
C GLU A 439 -21.73 -7.01 3.27
N PHE A 440 -21.14 -6.94 2.08
CA PHE A 440 -19.90 -7.66 1.78
C PHE A 440 -18.74 -7.17 2.66
N LEU A 441 -18.49 -5.85 2.68
CA LEU A 441 -17.33 -5.25 3.33
C LEU A 441 -17.47 -5.19 4.86
N GLN A 442 -18.64 -4.80 5.37
CA GLN A 442 -18.84 -4.51 6.79
C GLN A 442 -19.39 -5.69 7.59
N THR A 443 -20.04 -6.65 6.93
CA THR A 443 -20.66 -7.80 7.61
C THR A 443 -19.99 -9.12 7.25
N TYR A 444 -19.98 -9.47 5.96
CA TYR A 444 -19.60 -10.80 5.51
C TYR A 444 -18.10 -11.08 5.74
N LEU A 445 -17.20 -10.23 5.24
CA LEU A 445 -15.76 -10.42 5.40
C LEU A 445 -15.34 -10.50 6.89
N PRO A 446 -15.80 -9.59 7.79
CA PRO A 446 -15.50 -9.69 9.22
C PRO A 446 -16.02 -10.97 9.89
N GLN A 447 -17.21 -11.46 9.52
CA GLN A 447 -17.76 -12.70 10.08
C GLN A 447 -16.92 -13.93 9.71
N HIS A 448 -16.31 -13.91 8.53
CA HIS A 448 -15.41 -14.97 8.04
C HIS A 448 -13.93 -14.72 8.37
N SER A 449 -13.59 -13.63 9.08
CA SER A 449 -12.19 -13.23 9.31
C SER A 449 -11.35 -13.19 8.03
N MET A 450 -11.99 -12.87 6.90
CA MET A 450 -11.35 -12.87 5.59
C MET A 450 -10.78 -11.49 5.29
N GLY A 451 -9.54 -11.48 4.82
CA GLY A 451 -8.88 -10.26 4.36
C GLY A 451 -9.33 -9.87 2.96
N MET A 452 -9.09 -8.60 2.63
CA MET A 452 -9.40 -8.00 1.35
C MET A 452 -8.22 -7.21 0.78
N ILE A 453 -7.87 -7.54 -0.45
CA ILE A 453 -6.93 -6.78 -1.27
C ILE A 453 -7.69 -6.20 -2.46
N ALA A 454 -7.90 -4.88 -2.43
CA ALA A 454 -8.60 -4.17 -3.48
C ALA A 454 -7.76 -4.08 -4.76
N TYR A 455 -8.41 -4.21 -5.91
CA TYR A 455 -7.76 -4.22 -7.20
C TYR A 455 -7.36 -2.81 -7.67
N ALA A 456 -6.11 -2.80 -8.14
CA ALA A 456 -5.24 -1.79 -8.74
C ALA A 456 -5.17 -0.36 -8.17
N TRP A 457 -4.35 -0.18 -7.13
CA TRP A 457 -3.94 1.14 -6.59
C TRP A 457 -3.31 2.10 -7.62
N ASP A 458 -2.60 1.54 -8.60
CA ASP A 458 -1.76 2.23 -9.58
C ASP A 458 -2.06 1.79 -11.03
N GLY A 459 -3.16 1.06 -11.25
CA GLY A 459 -3.47 0.49 -12.55
C GLY A 459 -4.23 1.42 -13.50
N PRO A 460 -4.06 1.26 -14.82
CA PRO A 460 -4.78 2.04 -15.83
C PRO A 460 -6.28 1.71 -15.91
N TYR A 461 -7.08 2.72 -16.30
CA TYR A 461 -8.53 2.65 -16.52
C TYR A 461 -8.91 1.66 -17.64
N PHE A 462 -9.66 0.62 -17.28
CA PHE A 462 -10.48 -0.15 -18.20
C PHE A 462 -11.78 -0.56 -17.49
N GLY A 463 -12.82 0.27 -17.54
CA GLY A 463 -14.18 -0.25 -17.37
C GLY A 463 -15.13 0.45 -16.41
N GLY A 464 -14.69 1.22 -15.40
CA GLY A 464 -15.64 1.98 -14.57
C GLY A 464 -15.39 1.98 -13.06
N GLY A 465 -14.58 1.08 -12.53
CA GLY A 465 -14.48 0.91 -11.08
C GLY A 465 -13.06 1.11 -10.59
N TYR A 466 -12.85 2.10 -9.72
CA TYR A 466 -11.82 2.03 -8.68
C TYR A 466 -12.23 2.86 -7.47
N LEU A 467 -11.88 2.34 -6.31
CA LEU A 467 -11.92 2.99 -5.01
C LEU A 467 -10.92 4.17 -4.90
N VAL A 468 -9.87 4.19 -5.74
CA VAL A 468 -8.73 5.13 -5.62
C VAL A 468 -8.28 5.61 -6.99
N ASN A 469 -8.83 6.74 -7.45
CA ASN A 469 -8.33 7.41 -8.66
C ASN A 469 -7.06 8.21 -8.33
N SER A 470 -5.88 7.60 -8.45
CA SER A 470 -4.60 8.30 -8.29
C SER A 470 -4.09 8.96 -9.58
N TYR A 471 -4.77 8.77 -10.72
CA TYR A 471 -4.20 9.07 -12.04
C TYR A 471 -4.91 10.12 -12.90
N ASP A 472 -6.19 10.46 -12.66
CA ASP A 472 -6.91 11.39 -13.54
C ASP A 472 -7.06 12.81 -12.97
N TYR A 473 -5.94 13.51 -12.79
CA TYR A 473 -5.95 14.98 -12.70
C TYR A 473 -4.85 15.61 -13.54
N THR A 474 -5.26 16.51 -14.45
CA THR A 474 -4.36 17.32 -15.27
C THR A 474 -3.56 18.26 -14.38
N GLY A 475 -2.36 17.82 -13.97
CA GLY A 475 -1.49 18.56 -13.07
C GLY A 475 -0.70 17.71 -12.07
N ASN A 476 -0.87 16.38 -12.07
CA ASN A 476 -0.13 15.51 -11.16
C ASN A 476 1.39 15.52 -11.47
N THR A 477 2.10 16.33 -10.69
CA THR A 477 3.56 16.37 -10.62
C THR A 477 3.97 15.62 -9.36
N ALA A 478 4.12 14.30 -9.47
CA ALA A 478 4.79 13.45 -8.48
C ALA A 478 4.36 13.61 -7.01
N ASN A 479 3.14 14.09 -6.76
CA ASN A 479 2.55 14.14 -5.44
C ASN A 479 1.30 13.29 -5.53
N TYR A 480 1.29 12.17 -4.82
CA TYR A 480 0.08 11.43 -4.43
C TYR A 480 -0.78 12.36 -3.56
N GLN A 481 -1.33 13.42 -4.16
CA GLN A 481 -2.36 14.21 -3.54
C GLN A 481 -3.60 13.35 -3.63
N LEU A 482 -3.93 12.76 -2.48
CA LEU A 482 -5.28 12.36 -2.14
C LEU A 482 -6.22 13.43 -2.70
N VAL A 483 -6.91 13.08 -3.77
CA VAL A 483 -8.21 13.70 -4.00
C VAL A 483 -9.03 13.14 -2.84
N ASP A 484 -9.50 14.01 -1.95
CA ASP A 484 -10.77 13.78 -1.27
C ASP A 484 -11.70 13.06 -2.27
N PRO A 485 -12.44 11.99 -1.94
CA PRO A 485 -13.48 11.51 -2.83
C PRO A 485 -14.48 12.63 -3.11
N ASP A 486 -14.11 13.44 -4.09
CA ASP A 486 -14.74 14.53 -4.78
C ASP A 486 -15.10 15.84 -4.05
N PRO A 487 -14.45 16.99 -4.39
CA PRO A 487 -14.96 18.34 -4.09
C PRO A 487 -16.19 18.77 -4.93
N SER A 488 -16.64 17.94 -5.87
CA SER A 488 -17.88 18.11 -6.65
C SER A 488 -19.14 17.53 -5.97
N GLY A 489 -18.98 16.93 -4.77
CA GLY A 489 -20.09 16.55 -3.90
C GLY A 489 -20.61 15.13 -4.11
N CYS A 490 -19.88 14.25 -4.81
CA CYS A 490 -20.22 12.83 -4.87
C CYS A 490 -19.64 12.02 -3.69
N PRO A 491 -20.47 11.42 -2.83
CA PRO A 491 -19.96 10.56 -1.78
C PRO A 491 -19.54 9.20 -2.37
N GLN A 492 -18.26 8.99 -2.70
CA GLN A 492 -17.72 7.63 -2.96
C GLN A 492 -17.74 6.76 -1.69
N ASN A 493 -18.87 6.08 -1.42
CA ASN A 493 -19.12 5.39 -0.16
C ASN A 493 -18.22 4.15 0.04
N GLY A 494 -18.10 3.25 -0.94
CA GLY A 494 -17.30 2.03 -0.76
C GLY A 494 -15.80 2.27 -0.54
N ALA A 495 -15.21 3.33 -1.12
CA ALA A 495 -13.83 3.73 -0.82
C ALA A 495 -13.66 4.12 0.65
N ARG A 496 -14.61 4.89 1.19
CA ARG A 496 -14.63 5.27 2.61
C ARG A 496 -14.93 4.07 3.50
N GLU A 497 -15.82 3.19 3.10
CA GLU A 497 -16.15 1.96 3.84
C GLU A 497 -14.98 1.00 3.89
N LEU A 498 -14.24 0.84 2.79
CA LEU A 498 -13.03 0.03 2.75
C LEU A 498 -11.94 0.64 3.65
N GLN A 499 -11.71 1.94 3.57
CA GLN A 499 -10.78 2.63 4.47
C GLN A 499 -11.22 2.47 5.93
N GLN A 500 -12.52 2.57 6.22
CA GLN A 500 -13.09 2.40 7.55
C GLN A 500 -12.96 0.95 8.05
N LEU A 501 -13.10 -0.04 7.16
CA LEU A 501 -12.87 -1.45 7.42
C LEU A 501 -11.41 -1.64 7.86
N PHE A 502 -10.46 -1.21 7.04
CA PHE A 502 -9.02 -1.32 7.31
C PHE A 502 -8.64 -0.66 8.63
N LEU A 503 -9.23 0.51 8.90
CA LEU A 503 -9.11 1.20 10.17
C LEU A 503 -9.59 0.38 11.37
N THR A 504 -10.80 -0.17 11.28
CA THR A 504 -11.42 -0.90 12.40
C THR A 504 -10.70 -2.20 12.71
N GLN A 505 -10.26 -2.94 11.69
CA GLN A 505 -9.55 -4.19 11.91
C GLN A 505 -8.12 -3.95 12.39
N SER A 506 -7.43 -2.94 11.87
CA SER A 506 -6.10 -2.55 12.35
C SER A 506 -6.09 -2.13 13.83
N ALA A 507 -7.20 -1.60 14.35
CA ALA A 507 -7.34 -1.29 15.78
C ALA A 507 -7.65 -2.51 16.65
N ALA A 508 -8.11 -3.61 16.06
CA ALA A 508 -8.45 -4.86 16.74
C ALA A 508 -7.31 -5.89 16.77
N GLN A 509 -6.33 -5.74 15.86
CA GLN A 509 -5.08 -6.50 15.80
C GLN A 509 -4.04 -5.96 16.79
#